data_AF-A0A934FTG5-F1
#
_entry.id   AF-A0A934FTG5-F1
#
_cell.length_a   1.000
_cell.length_b   1.000
_cell.length_c   1.000
_cell.angle_alpha   90.00
_cell.angle_beta   90.00
_cell.angle_gamma   90.00
#
_symmetry.space_group_name_H-M   'P 1'
#
loop_
_entity.id
_entity.type
_entity.pdbx_description
1 polymer ?
#
loop_
_entity_poly.entity_id
_entity_poly.type
_entity_poly.pdbx_seq_one_letter_code
_entity_poly.pdbx_strand_id
1 'polypeptide(L)'
;MRIALSSALLSLSLVVAAAAQTTNPIRYPQANTDGSSGQIIPLGFSTSSGNFDEGRWQQLIQARYLPSTGGVILGLEVLSQASLTATYPTLQITMSLVPPGGTLSTTFANNLPQPVPVFSHLAHTIVWTARQWQTIPLDIPFVYDGVSDVVVEIQKTFDRVATPPPGLAHHQTDGDPSRPGLPIARNTFGTLGSGALARTTSTSSSVPMKMGFRFADLPTFTLLGPRGGANSRVFAVGGSFDASLNGQPFALFGSLIAFGWAAPPIAVPGIGGLVMVDLPSTTAYASGAMDASGVATTTWSIPNDPGLVGVMVVFQGVSTSVGAGVVMTNGIDCVINS
;
A
#
# COMPACT_ATOMS: atom_id res chain seq x y z
N MET A 1 -59.43 -29.91 -36.12
CA MET A 1 -59.05 -28.60 -35.53
C MET A 1 -57.76 -28.83 -34.73
N ARG A 2 -56.61 -28.46 -35.31
CA ARG A 2 -55.27 -28.70 -34.74
C ARG A 2 -54.87 -27.48 -33.90
N ILE A 3 -54.65 -27.67 -32.61
CA ILE A 3 -54.15 -26.63 -31.69
C ILE A 3 -52.63 -26.64 -31.80
N ALA A 4 -52.07 -25.58 -32.37
CA ALA A 4 -50.64 -25.36 -32.43
C ALA A 4 -50.14 -24.85 -31.07
N LEU A 5 -49.31 -25.64 -30.37
CA LEU A 5 -48.51 -25.13 -29.26
C LEU A 5 -47.36 -24.30 -29.85
N SER A 6 -47.44 -22.98 -29.71
CA SER A 6 -46.31 -22.09 -29.99
C SER A 6 -45.28 -22.21 -28.87
N SER A 7 -44.10 -22.75 -29.21
CA SER A 7 -42.90 -22.72 -28.38
C SER A 7 -42.47 -21.27 -28.12
N ALA A 8 -42.89 -20.70 -26.99
CA ALA A 8 -42.31 -19.50 -26.45
C ALA A 8 -40.93 -19.85 -25.89
N LEU A 9 -39.89 -19.72 -26.72
CA LEU A 9 -38.50 -19.65 -26.29
C LEU A 9 -38.37 -18.43 -25.37
N LEU A 10 -38.44 -18.69 -24.06
CA LEU A 10 -38.03 -17.77 -23.02
C LEU A 10 -36.53 -17.51 -23.21
N SER A 11 -36.21 -16.43 -23.93
CA SER A 11 -34.85 -15.92 -24.03
C SER A 11 -34.51 -15.33 -22.67
N LEU A 12 -34.00 -16.16 -21.76
CA LEU A 12 -33.45 -15.74 -20.48
C LEU A 12 -32.17 -14.95 -20.80
N SER A 13 -32.32 -13.66 -21.05
CA SER A 13 -31.21 -12.73 -21.16
C SER A 13 -30.50 -12.69 -19.81
N LEU A 14 -29.43 -13.48 -19.66
CA LEU A 14 -28.47 -13.27 -18.58
C LEU A 14 -27.84 -11.89 -18.83
N VAL A 15 -28.45 -10.86 -18.23
CA VAL A 15 -27.73 -9.62 -17.95
C VAL A 15 -26.70 -10.00 -16.90
N VAL A 16 -25.53 -10.45 -17.34
CA VAL A 16 -24.35 -10.43 -16.48
C VAL A 16 -24.10 -8.96 -16.24
N ALA A 17 -24.65 -8.43 -15.15
CA ALA A 17 -24.23 -7.14 -14.64
C ALA A 17 -22.71 -7.24 -14.53
N ALA A 18 -21.98 -6.43 -15.32
CA ALA A 18 -20.57 -6.24 -15.09
C ALA A 18 -20.46 -5.77 -13.64
N ALA A 19 -20.07 -6.66 -12.74
CA ALA A 19 -19.83 -6.30 -11.36
C ALA A 19 -18.80 -5.17 -11.42
N ALA A 20 -19.12 -4.02 -10.82
CA ALA A 20 -18.20 -2.91 -10.79
C ALA A 20 -16.90 -3.41 -10.15
N GLN A 21 -15.79 -3.25 -10.89
CA GLN A 21 -14.47 -3.61 -10.40
C GLN A 21 -14.23 -2.87 -9.08
N THR A 22 -14.02 -3.65 -8.02
CA THR A 22 -13.71 -3.12 -6.70
C THR A 22 -12.22 -2.80 -6.64
N THR A 23 -11.88 -1.71 -5.96
CA THR A 23 -10.48 -1.29 -5.78
C THR A 23 -10.17 -1.20 -4.31
N ASN A 24 -9.37 -2.15 -3.84
CA ASN A 24 -9.11 -2.34 -2.44
C ASN A 24 -7.69 -1.83 -2.11
N PRO A 25 -7.55 -0.83 -1.24
CA PRO A 25 -6.25 -0.26 -0.92
C PRO A 25 -5.51 -1.13 0.09
N ILE A 26 -4.22 -1.36 -0.15
CA ILE A 26 -3.26 -1.62 0.94
C ILE A 26 -2.50 -0.35 1.23
N ARG A 27 -2.07 -0.17 2.49
CA ARG A 27 -1.27 0.98 2.92
C ARG A 27 -0.11 0.50 3.77
N TYR A 28 1.08 0.76 3.27
CA TYR A 28 2.36 0.35 3.81
C TYR A 28 3.11 1.56 4.38
N PRO A 29 3.80 1.42 5.53
CA PRO A 29 3.67 0.31 6.47
C PRO A 29 2.40 0.39 7.33
N GLN A 30 1.68 1.51 7.28
CA GLN A 30 0.49 1.76 8.10
C GLN A 30 -0.48 2.71 7.37
N ALA A 31 -1.78 2.55 7.62
CA ALA A 31 -2.83 3.30 6.95
C ALA A 31 -3.20 4.64 7.60
N ASN A 32 -2.73 4.88 8.83
CA ASN A 32 -2.97 6.10 9.57
C ASN A 32 -2.45 7.34 8.84
N THR A 33 -3.20 8.43 8.94
CA THR A 33 -2.89 9.70 8.28
C THR A 33 -2.22 10.71 9.19
N ASP A 34 -1.90 10.33 10.42
CA ASP A 34 -1.30 11.17 11.46
C ASP A 34 -0.10 10.45 12.10
N GLY A 35 0.63 11.13 13.01
CA GLY A 35 1.66 10.51 13.84
C GLY A 35 2.93 10.08 13.10
N SER A 36 3.29 10.79 12.01
CA SER A 36 4.52 10.53 11.26
C SER A 36 5.33 11.79 11.00
N SER A 37 6.63 11.62 10.75
CA SER A 37 7.46 12.71 10.25
C SER A 37 7.20 12.94 8.76
N GLY A 38 7.39 14.19 8.35
CA GLY A 38 7.32 14.59 6.94
C GLY A 38 8.70 14.52 6.29
N GLN A 39 8.76 14.01 5.07
CA GLN A 39 9.95 14.00 4.24
C GLN A 39 9.66 14.57 2.86
N ILE A 40 10.57 15.41 2.35
CA ILE A 40 10.45 16.03 1.02
C ILE A 40 10.57 14.97 -0.08
N ILE A 41 11.26 13.87 0.17
CA ILE A 41 11.50 12.82 -0.81
C ILE A 41 10.34 11.80 -0.80
N PRO A 42 9.86 11.32 -1.97
CA PRO A 42 10.33 11.58 -3.31
C PRO A 42 9.56 12.65 -4.09
N LEU A 43 8.33 12.96 -3.71
CA LEU A 43 7.44 13.83 -4.49
C LEU A 43 7.42 15.29 -3.99
N GLY A 44 7.96 15.58 -2.81
CA GLY A 44 7.97 16.92 -2.23
C GLY A 44 9.00 17.86 -2.83
N PHE A 45 8.99 19.11 -2.39
CA PHE A 45 9.93 20.16 -2.77
C PHE A 45 10.04 21.21 -1.66
N SER A 46 11.15 21.94 -1.63
CA SER A 46 11.39 23.04 -0.67
C SER A 46 11.22 24.40 -1.35
N THR A 47 10.61 25.35 -0.63
CA THR A 47 10.49 26.75 -1.06
C THR A 47 11.83 27.47 -1.12
N SER A 48 12.82 27.05 -0.33
CA SER A 48 14.09 27.77 -0.14
C SER A 48 15.31 27.09 -0.77
N SER A 49 15.20 25.82 -1.19
CA SER A 49 16.34 25.08 -1.75
C SER A 49 15.95 24.26 -2.97
N GLY A 50 16.70 24.44 -4.06
CA GLY A 50 16.64 23.70 -5.32
C GLY A 50 16.94 22.21 -5.20
N ASN A 51 17.56 21.76 -4.12
CA ASN A 51 18.21 20.44 -4.03
C ASN A 51 17.27 19.22 -4.14
N PHE A 52 15.97 19.43 -4.29
CA PHE A 52 14.95 18.38 -4.42
C PHE A 52 14.07 18.56 -5.66
N ASP A 53 14.44 19.45 -6.58
CA ASP A 53 13.67 19.69 -7.79
C ASP A 53 13.74 18.51 -8.74
N GLU A 54 14.93 17.92 -8.87
CA GLU A 54 15.17 16.77 -9.70
C GLU A 54 15.58 15.59 -8.82
N GLY A 55 15.04 14.40 -9.09
CA GLY A 55 15.50 13.23 -8.36
C GLY A 55 14.98 11.90 -8.84
N ARG A 56 15.60 10.87 -8.27
CA ARG A 56 15.31 9.46 -8.47
C ARG A 56 15.31 8.77 -7.12
N TRP A 57 14.29 7.96 -6.88
CA TRP A 57 14.05 7.30 -5.60
C TRP A 57 13.51 5.90 -5.83
N GLN A 58 13.96 4.95 -5.01
CA GLN A 58 13.46 3.57 -5.01
C GLN A 58 13.11 3.11 -3.60
N GLN A 59 12.01 2.38 -3.47
CA GLN A 59 11.61 1.69 -2.25
C GLN A 59 11.23 0.25 -2.57
N LEU A 60 11.62 -0.67 -1.68
CA LEU A 60 11.25 -2.07 -1.71
C LEU A 60 10.06 -2.29 -0.78
N ILE A 61 9.00 -2.89 -1.30
CA ILE A 61 7.82 -3.34 -0.55
C ILE A 61 7.87 -4.86 -0.49
N GLN A 62 7.95 -5.40 0.72
CA GLN A 62 8.09 -6.84 0.88
C GLN A 62 6.78 -7.57 0.58
N ALA A 63 6.88 -8.76 -0.02
CA ALA A 63 5.75 -9.61 -0.41
C ALA A 63 4.76 -9.86 0.72
N ARG A 64 5.26 -9.96 1.97
CA ARG A 64 4.45 -10.16 3.19
C ARG A 64 3.42 -9.05 3.44
N TYR A 65 3.63 -7.86 2.88
CA TYR A 65 2.72 -6.70 2.96
C TYR A 65 1.80 -6.56 1.74
N LEU A 66 1.93 -7.46 0.76
CA LEU A 66 1.16 -7.46 -0.47
C LEU A 66 0.19 -8.67 -0.49
N PRO A 67 -0.91 -8.63 -1.27
CA PRO A 67 -1.86 -9.75 -1.35
C PRO A 67 -1.18 -11.04 -1.80
N SER A 68 -1.19 -12.06 -0.95
CA SER A 68 -0.43 -13.31 -1.16
C SER A 68 -0.92 -14.16 -2.34
N THR A 69 -2.09 -13.85 -2.91
CA THR A 69 -2.64 -14.48 -4.11
C THR A 69 -2.08 -13.92 -5.43
N GLY A 70 -1.36 -12.80 -5.37
CA GLY A 70 -1.06 -12.01 -6.56
C GLY A 70 -2.29 -11.24 -7.04
N GLY A 71 -2.10 -10.33 -7.99
CA GLY A 71 -3.14 -9.40 -8.40
C GLY A 71 -2.71 -8.35 -9.41
N VAL A 72 -3.66 -7.46 -9.74
CA VAL A 72 -3.38 -6.30 -10.58
C VAL A 72 -3.44 -5.04 -9.74
N ILE A 73 -2.34 -4.28 -9.74
CA ILE A 73 -2.25 -2.95 -9.13
C ILE A 73 -2.68 -1.93 -10.18
N LEU A 74 -3.65 -1.09 -9.82
CA LEU A 74 -4.23 -0.06 -10.70
C LEU A 74 -3.80 1.36 -10.34
N GLY A 75 -3.26 1.56 -9.14
CA GLY A 75 -2.93 2.87 -8.62
C GLY A 75 -1.91 2.79 -7.51
N LEU A 76 -1.07 3.82 -7.44
CA LEU A 76 -0.23 4.11 -6.28
C LEU A 76 -0.94 5.13 -5.40
N GLU A 77 -0.86 4.99 -4.08
CA GLU A 77 -1.32 6.03 -3.15
C GLU A 77 -0.14 6.63 -2.40
N VAL A 78 -0.14 7.94 -2.24
CA VAL A 78 0.87 8.67 -1.46
C VAL A 78 0.17 9.64 -0.52
N LEU A 79 0.73 9.79 0.68
CA LEU A 79 0.17 10.62 1.73
C LEU A 79 0.98 11.90 1.92
N SER A 80 0.41 13.05 1.53
CA SER A 80 0.99 14.37 1.79
C SER A 80 0.65 14.86 3.19
N GLN A 81 1.54 15.62 3.82
CA GLN A 81 1.23 16.37 5.05
C GLN A 81 0.84 17.83 4.77
N ALA A 82 0.96 18.27 3.52
CA ALA A 82 0.62 19.63 3.09
C ALA A 82 -0.51 19.63 2.03
N SER A 83 -1.34 20.68 2.07
CA SER A 83 -2.35 20.94 1.04
C SER A 83 -1.80 21.96 0.04
N LEU A 84 -1.59 21.54 -1.20
CA LEU A 84 -1.03 22.38 -2.25
C LEU A 84 -1.18 21.73 -3.63
N THR A 85 -1.05 22.51 -4.69
CA THR A 85 -0.98 22.00 -6.06
C THR A 85 0.46 21.97 -6.54
N ALA A 86 0.88 20.83 -7.09
CA ALA A 86 2.23 20.61 -7.62
C ALA A 86 2.16 20.17 -9.07
N THR A 87 2.84 20.89 -9.97
CA THR A 87 3.02 20.48 -11.36
C THR A 87 4.45 20.00 -11.58
N TYR A 88 4.59 18.74 -11.97
CA TYR A 88 5.87 18.10 -12.28
C TYR A 88 6.07 18.12 -13.80
N PRO A 89 7.08 18.84 -14.34
CA PRO A 89 7.39 18.77 -15.76
C PRO A 89 7.67 17.34 -16.24
N THR A 90 8.20 16.49 -15.36
CA THR A 90 8.35 15.05 -15.59
C THR A 90 7.98 14.30 -14.32
N LEU A 91 7.11 13.31 -14.44
CA LEU A 91 6.85 12.33 -13.39
C LEU A 91 6.75 10.94 -14.02
N GLN A 92 7.66 10.06 -13.61
CA GLN A 92 7.74 8.69 -14.08
C GLN A 92 7.76 7.74 -12.88
N ILE A 93 6.96 6.68 -12.97
CA ILE A 93 6.91 5.61 -12.00
C ILE A 93 7.15 4.30 -12.73
N THR A 94 8.15 3.56 -12.26
CA THR A 94 8.52 2.24 -12.76
C THR A 94 8.41 1.24 -11.62
N MET A 95 7.84 0.08 -11.88
CA MET A 95 7.75 -1.01 -10.90
C MET A 95 8.48 -2.25 -11.40
N SER A 96 9.00 -3.06 -10.48
CA SER A 96 9.63 -4.34 -10.83
C SER A 96 9.44 -5.36 -9.72
N LEU A 97 9.22 -6.62 -10.12
CA LEU A 97 9.25 -7.76 -9.20
C LEU A 97 10.70 -8.14 -8.93
N VAL A 98 11.02 -8.42 -7.67
CA VAL A 98 12.34 -8.92 -7.25
C VAL A 98 12.19 -10.11 -6.30
N PRO A 99 13.20 -11.00 -6.20
CA PRO A 99 13.13 -12.12 -5.26
C PRO A 99 12.82 -11.65 -3.83
N PRO A 100 11.98 -12.39 -3.08
CA PRO A 100 11.54 -11.97 -1.76
C PRO A 100 12.68 -11.93 -0.74
N GLY A 101 12.61 -10.99 0.20
CA GLY A 101 13.57 -10.86 1.30
C GLY A 101 14.87 -10.13 0.93
N GLY A 102 14.90 -9.48 -0.24
CA GLY A 102 16.06 -8.72 -0.71
C GLY A 102 16.27 -7.39 0.01
N THR A 103 17.37 -6.70 -0.36
CA THR A 103 17.62 -5.30 0.00
C THR A 103 17.96 -4.49 -1.24
N LEU A 104 17.73 -3.18 -1.20
CA LEU A 104 18.06 -2.30 -2.33
C LEU A 104 19.58 -2.09 -2.43
N SER A 105 20.12 -2.42 -3.61
CA SER A 105 21.45 -2.02 -4.06
C SER A 105 21.54 -0.50 -4.22
N THR A 106 22.76 0.05 -4.12
CA THR A 106 23.01 1.46 -4.46
C THR A 106 22.94 1.73 -5.96
N THR A 107 23.02 0.71 -6.82
CA THR A 107 22.87 0.86 -8.27
C THR A 107 21.40 0.64 -8.64
N PHE A 108 20.73 1.69 -9.12
CA PHE A 108 19.27 1.65 -9.35
C PHE A 108 18.83 0.54 -10.32
N ALA A 109 19.60 0.31 -11.39
CA ALA A 109 19.27 -0.72 -12.38
C ALA A 109 19.31 -2.15 -11.80
N ASN A 110 20.13 -2.41 -10.79
CA ASN A 110 20.21 -3.74 -10.16
C ASN A 110 18.94 -4.09 -9.38
N ASN A 111 18.15 -3.08 -8.99
CA ASN A 111 16.90 -3.26 -8.25
C ASN A 111 15.68 -3.39 -9.17
N LEU A 112 15.85 -3.28 -10.50
CA LEU A 112 14.78 -3.33 -11.49
C LEU A 112 15.10 -4.39 -12.56
N PRO A 113 15.12 -5.70 -12.22
CA PRO A 113 15.46 -6.76 -13.18
C PRO A 113 14.46 -6.88 -14.32
N GLN A 114 13.19 -6.50 -14.09
CA GLN A 114 12.11 -6.49 -15.07
C GLN A 114 11.31 -5.18 -14.91
N PRO A 115 11.81 -4.05 -15.41
CA PRO A 115 11.16 -2.76 -15.21
C PRO A 115 9.88 -2.66 -16.04
N VAL A 116 8.78 -2.29 -15.40
CA VAL A 116 7.51 -1.95 -16.04
C VAL A 116 7.23 -0.47 -15.80
N PRO A 117 7.27 0.40 -16.83
CA PRO A 117 6.86 1.78 -16.69
C PRO A 117 5.34 1.81 -16.52
N VAL A 118 4.87 2.13 -15.31
CA VAL A 118 3.44 2.07 -14.95
C VAL A 118 2.77 3.45 -15.03
N PHE A 119 3.57 4.51 -15.01
CA PHE A 119 3.11 5.89 -15.14
C PHE A 119 4.22 6.72 -15.79
N SER A 120 3.93 7.45 -16.87
CA SER A 120 4.96 8.26 -17.53
C SER A 120 4.35 9.48 -18.19
N HIS A 121 4.36 10.61 -17.48
CA HIS A 121 3.75 11.86 -17.94
C HIS A 121 4.76 12.99 -18.03
N LEU A 122 4.57 13.83 -19.06
CA LEU A 122 5.15 15.16 -19.15
C LEU A 122 4.10 16.16 -18.64
N ALA A 123 4.52 17.11 -17.79
CA ALA A 123 3.66 18.13 -17.21
C ALA A 123 2.42 17.56 -16.47
N HIS A 124 2.65 16.78 -15.42
CA HIS A 124 1.57 16.21 -14.59
C HIS A 124 1.30 17.07 -13.35
N THR A 125 0.03 17.39 -13.08
CA THR A 125 -0.38 18.17 -11.91
C THR A 125 -1.09 17.29 -10.89
N ILE A 126 -0.60 17.32 -9.65
CA ILE A 126 -1.23 16.66 -8.50
C ILE A 126 -1.72 17.74 -7.54
N VAL A 127 -2.98 17.63 -7.14
CA VAL A 127 -3.54 18.41 -6.02
C VAL A 127 -3.36 17.56 -4.76
N TRP A 128 -2.43 17.97 -3.92
CA TRP A 128 -2.20 17.34 -2.63
C TRP A 128 -3.18 17.91 -1.61
N THR A 129 -3.83 17.01 -0.87
CA THR A 129 -4.59 17.36 0.34
C THR A 129 -3.86 16.83 1.56
N ALA A 130 -3.62 17.70 2.54
CA ALA A 130 -2.93 17.34 3.77
C ALA A 130 -3.65 16.18 4.47
N ARG A 131 -2.88 15.16 4.87
CA ARG A 131 -3.32 14.00 5.64
C ARG A 131 -4.41 13.20 4.93
N GLN A 132 -4.40 13.19 3.60
CA GLN A 132 -5.25 12.34 2.79
C GLN A 132 -4.41 11.52 1.80
N TRP A 133 -4.79 10.26 1.66
CA TRP A 133 -4.20 9.38 0.66
C TRP A 133 -4.62 9.85 -0.73
N GLN A 134 -3.65 10.29 -1.51
CA GLN A 134 -3.87 10.74 -2.89
C GLN A 134 -3.51 9.59 -3.84
N THR A 135 -4.47 9.17 -4.65
CA THR A 135 -4.23 8.16 -5.69
C THR A 135 -3.59 8.79 -6.92
N ILE A 136 -2.50 8.18 -7.38
CA ILE A 136 -1.91 8.34 -8.72
C ILE A 136 -2.33 7.10 -9.52
N PRO A 137 -3.30 7.21 -10.45
CA PRO A 137 -3.72 6.07 -11.26
C PRO A 137 -2.57 5.66 -12.18
N LEU A 138 -2.39 4.35 -12.38
CA LEU A 138 -1.39 3.82 -13.31
C LEU A 138 -1.94 3.86 -14.74
N ASP A 139 -1.11 4.27 -15.70
CA ASP A 139 -1.43 4.19 -17.13
C ASP A 139 -1.41 2.74 -17.59
N ILE A 140 -0.46 1.96 -17.05
CA ILE A 140 -0.29 0.54 -17.31
C ILE A 140 -0.47 -0.21 -15.98
N PRO A 141 -1.52 -1.03 -15.85
CA PRO A 141 -1.70 -1.87 -14.67
C PRO A 141 -0.49 -2.76 -14.43
N PHE A 142 -0.08 -2.91 -13.17
CA PHE A 142 1.06 -3.74 -12.81
C PHE A 142 0.59 -5.09 -12.27
N VAL A 143 1.06 -6.18 -12.89
CA VAL A 143 0.71 -7.55 -12.47
C VAL A 143 1.68 -8.02 -11.39
N TYR A 144 1.16 -8.21 -10.19
CA TYR A 144 1.86 -8.77 -9.04
C TYR A 144 1.63 -10.29 -8.96
N ASP A 145 2.67 -11.05 -8.67
CA ASP A 145 2.66 -12.53 -8.67
C ASP A 145 2.26 -13.17 -7.33
N GLY A 146 2.13 -12.38 -6.27
CA GLY A 146 1.74 -12.85 -4.94
C GLY A 146 2.89 -13.28 -4.04
N VAL A 147 4.11 -13.38 -4.57
CA VAL A 147 5.26 -13.99 -3.87
C VAL A 147 6.53 -13.15 -3.91
N SER A 148 6.71 -12.30 -4.93
CA SER A 148 7.89 -11.45 -5.08
C SER A 148 7.79 -10.19 -4.21
N ASP A 149 8.93 -9.59 -3.89
CA ASP A 149 8.90 -8.21 -3.41
C ASP A 149 8.67 -7.28 -4.61
N VAL A 150 8.18 -6.07 -4.34
CA VAL A 150 7.95 -5.04 -5.37
C VAL A 150 8.88 -3.86 -5.12
N VAL A 151 9.71 -3.52 -6.11
CA VAL A 151 10.45 -2.25 -6.13
C VAL A 151 9.62 -1.22 -6.87
N VAL A 152 9.40 -0.06 -6.22
CA VAL A 152 8.83 1.13 -6.86
C VAL A 152 9.94 2.15 -7.03
N GLU A 153 10.16 2.56 -8.28
CA GLU A 153 11.01 3.69 -8.65
C GLU A 153 10.15 4.90 -9.00
N ILE A 154 10.48 6.05 -8.43
CA ILE A 154 9.90 7.35 -8.77
C ILE A 154 11.01 8.26 -9.27
N GLN A 155 10.84 8.76 -10.48
CA GLN A 155 11.68 9.78 -11.10
C GLN A 155 10.85 11.03 -11.30
N LYS A 156 11.37 12.17 -10.87
CA LYS A 156 10.64 13.44 -11.01
C LYS A 156 11.54 14.62 -11.34
N THR A 157 10.93 15.62 -11.99
CA THR A 157 11.41 17.00 -12.02
C THR A 157 10.33 17.92 -11.46
N PHE A 158 10.74 19.05 -10.90
CA PHE A 158 9.88 20.12 -10.44
C PHE A 158 10.52 21.45 -10.86
N ASP A 159 9.80 22.24 -11.65
CA ASP A 159 10.28 23.54 -12.09
C ASP A 159 9.71 24.64 -11.20
N ARG A 160 10.44 24.95 -10.14
CA ARG A 160 10.05 26.00 -9.19
C ARG A 160 9.97 27.40 -9.80
N VAL A 161 10.58 27.64 -10.97
CA VAL A 161 10.56 28.96 -11.62
C VAL A 161 9.26 29.09 -12.41
N ALA A 162 8.89 28.04 -13.16
CA ALA A 162 7.63 27.99 -13.89
C ALA A 162 6.42 27.83 -12.95
N THR A 163 6.56 27.06 -11.87
CA THR A 163 5.52 26.81 -10.87
C THR A 163 6.05 27.05 -9.45
N PRO A 164 6.20 28.31 -9.02
CA PRO A 164 6.65 28.65 -7.68
C PRO A 164 5.81 27.93 -6.62
N PRO A 165 6.45 27.14 -5.73
CA PRO A 165 5.72 26.37 -4.75
C PRO A 165 5.07 27.32 -3.73
N PRO A 166 3.76 27.19 -3.45
CA PRO A 166 3.09 28.05 -2.46
C PRO A 166 3.54 27.74 -1.02
N GLY A 167 4.24 26.61 -0.82
CA GLY A 167 4.71 26.14 0.48
C GLY A 167 5.60 24.91 0.36
N LEU A 168 6.05 24.42 1.52
CA LEU A 168 6.86 23.19 1.63
C LEU A 168 5.97 21.96 1.41
N ALA A 169 6.26 21.17 0.38
CA ALA A 169 5.62 19.88 0.17
C ALA A 169 6.44 18.77 0.85
N HIS A 170 5.83 18.10 1.82
CA HIS A 170 6.43 16.96 2.52
C HIS A 170 5.40 15.82 2.63
N HIS A 171 5.90 14.59 2.50
CA HIS A 171 5.12 13.36 2.45
C HIS A 171 5.41 12.51 3.69
N GLN A 172 4.44 11.72 4.12
CA GLN A 172 4.57 10.93 5.34
C GLN A 172 5.54 9.76 5.18
N THR A 173 6.35 9.54 6.21
CA THR A 173 7.25 8.39 6.34
C THR A 173 6.67 7.31 7.26
N ASP A 174 7.42 6.22 7.45
CA ASP A 174 7.11 5.04 8.26
C ASP A 174 6.58 5.32 9.68
N GLY A 175 6.77 6.53 10.21
CA GLY A 175 6.04 7.08 11.36
C GLY A 175 6.66 6.80 12.73
N ASP A 176 5.90 7.04 13.80
CA ASP A 176 6.28 6.77 15.20
C ASP A 176 5.48 5.56 15.76
N PRO A 177 6.14 4.47 16.21
CA PRO A 177 7.59 4.30 16.32
C PRO A 177 8.26 4.10 14.95
N SER A 178 9.54 4.46 14.88
CA SER A 178 10.37 4.18 13.70
C SER A 178 10.35 2.68 13.40
N ARG A 179 10.40 2.33 12.11
CA ARG A 179 10.30 0.94 11.66
C ARG A 179 11.63 0.45 11.09
N PRO A 180 12.68 0.24 11.91
CA PRO A 180 14.01 -0.16 11.43
C PRO A 180 14.05 -1.53 10.76
N GLY A 181 13.01 -2.36 10.96
CA GLY A 181 12.85 -3.65 10.28
C GLY A 181 12.39 -3.55 8.82
N LEU A 182 12.03 -2.35 8.34
CA LEU A 182 11.59 -2.15 6.95
C LEU A 182 12.77 -1.80 6.03
N PRO A 183 12.73 -2.22 4.76
CA PRO A 183 13.77 -1.87 3.79
C PRO A 183 13.93 -0.35 3.63
N ILE A 184 15.15 0.14 3.84
CA ILE A 184 15.50 1.54 3.59
C ILE A 184 15.37 1.87 2.10
N ALA A 185 14.91 3.07 1.79
CA ALA A 185 14.83 3.56 0.42
C ALA A 185 16.19 4.08 -0.07
N ARG A 186 16.41 4.02 -1.38
CA ARG A 186 17.62 4.52 -2.07
C ARG A 186 17.26 5.73 -2.90
N ASN A 187 18.07 6.78 -2.85
CA ASN A 187 17.75 8.00 -3.56
C ASN A 187 18.95 8.86 -3.97
N THR A 188 18.67 9.76 -4.91
CA THR A 188 19.53 10.86 -5.29
C THR A 188 18.67 12.03 -5.73
N PHE A 189 18.99 13.22 -5.24
CA PHE A 189 18.26 14.46 -5.51
C PHE A 189 19.24 15.60 -5.81
N GLY A 190 18.77 16.60 -6.54
CA GLY A 190 19.52 17.80 -6.86
C GLY A 190 18.64 18.92 -7.38
N THR A 191 19.29 20.01 -7.80
CA THR A 191 18.65 21.13 -8.51
C THR A 191 18.10 20.68 -9.86
N LEU A 192 17.13 21.41 -10.39
CA LEU A 192 16.65 21.19 -11.75
C LEU A 192 17.82 21.25 -12.74
N GLY A 193 17.99 20.22 -13.57
CA GLY A 193 19.07 20.11 -14.55
C GLY A 193 20.38 19.55 -13.98
N SER A 194 20.39 19.07 -12.72
CA SER A 194 21.56 18.43 -12.10
C SER A 194 21.85 17.03 -12.64
N GLY A 195 20.90 16.43 -13.38
CA GLY A 195 21.00 15.05 -13.86
C GLY A 195 20.72 14.00 -12.76
N ALA A 196 20.20 14.42 -11.60
CA ALA A 196 19.82 13.50 -10.53
C ALA A 196 18.79 12.46 -11.00
N LEU A 197 17.88 12.81 -11.90
CA LEU A 197 16.85 11.90 -12.43
C LEU A 197 17.47 10.76 -13.25
N ALA A 198 18.56 11.02 -13.97
CA ALA A 198 19.24 10.07 -14.84
C ALA A 198 20.41 9.34 -14.16
N ARG A 199 20.72 9.68 -12.91
CA ARG A 199 21.87 9.09 -12.20
C ARG A 199 21.68 7.59 -12.01
N THR A 200 22.76 6.83 -12.18
CA THR A 200 22.78 5.36 -12.10
C THR A 200 22.92 4.85 -10.67
N THR A 201 23.51 5.64 -9.78
CA THR A 201 23.77 5.31 -8.39
C THR A 201 23.08 6.25 -7.41
N SER A 202 22.59 5.66 -6.32
CA SER A 202 22.09 6.35 -5.14
C SER A 202 23.21 7.12 -4.45
N THR A 203 22.93 8.34 -4.00
CA THR A 203 23.86 9.16 -3.20
C THR A 203 23.50 9.21 -1.72
N SER A 204 22.26 8.84 -1.38
CA SER A 204 21.75 8.82 -0.01
C SER A 204 20.73 7.71 0.19
N SER A 205 20.34 7.48 1.43
CA SER A 205 19.22 6.62 1.81
C SER A 205 18.22 7.41 2.64
N SER A 206 16.97 6.94 2.65
CA SER A 206 15.92 7.49 3.50
C SER A 206 15.14 6.39 4.20
N VAL A 207 14.44 6.77 5.26
CA VAL A 207 13.38 5.93 5.83
C VAL A 207 12.32 5.61 4.77
N PRO A 208 11.58 4.50 4.91
CA PRO A 208 10.47 4.19 4.02
C PRO A 208 9.41 5.29 4.03
N MET A 209 8.88 5.59 2.86
CA MET A 209 7.69 6.44 2.70
C MET A 209 6.43 5.61 2.94
N LYS A 210 5.38 6.25 3.49
CA LYS A 210 4.03 5.70 3.45
C LYS A 210 3.54 5.65 2.00
N MET A 211 3.28 4.43 1.54
CA MET A 211 2.80 4.15 0.19
C MET A 211 1.59 3.24 0.26
N GLY A 212 0.63 3.44 -0.62
CA GLY A 212 -0.46 2.51 -0.81
C GLY A 212 -0.51 1.98 -2.23
N PHE A 213 -1.24 0.89 -2.40
CA PHE A 213 -1.52 0.32 -3.71
C PHE A 213 -3.00 0.00 -3.80
N ARG A 214 -3.63 0.30 -4.94
CA ARG A 214 -5.02 -0.08 -5.19
C ARG A 214 -5.04 -1.35 -6.02
N PHE A 215 -5.46 -2.45 -5.40
CA PHE A 215 -5.61 -3.73 -6.08
C PHE A 215 -7.00 -3.89 -6.68
N ALA A 216 -7.06 -4.47 -7.86
CA ALA A 216 -8.27 -4.92 -8.52
C ALA A 216 -8.83 -6.17 -7.81
N ASP A 217 -10.07 -6.11 -7.32
CA ASP A 217 -10.90 -7.27 -6.94
C ASP A 217 -10.28 -8.27 -5.95
N LEU A 218 -9.28 -7.84 -5.18
CA LEU A 218 -8.62 -8.67 -4.17
C LEU A 218 -8.93 -8.20 -2.78
N PRO A 219 -9.16 -9.11 -1.84
CA PRO A 219 -9.32 -8.72 -0.47
C PRO A 219 -7.98 -8.24 0.11
N THR A 220 -8.04 -7.16 0.87
CA THR A 220 -6.88 -6.50 1.48
C THR A 220 -7.16 -6.25 2.95
N PHE A 221 -6.10 -6.10 3.72
CA PHE A 221 -6.16 -5.89 5.15
C PHE A 221 -5.34 -4.65 5.53
N THR A 222 -5.92 -3.77 6.32
CA THR A 222 -5.31 -2.50 6.72
C THR A 222 -5.50 -2.24 8.21
N LEU A 223 -4.53 -1.59 8.83
CA LEU A 223 -4.62 -1.10 10.21
C LEU A 223 -4.80 0.40 10.19
N LEU A 224 -5.98 0.83 10.59
CA LEU A 224 -6.32 2.23 10.84
C LEU A 224 -5.94 2.51 12.29
N GLY A 225 -4.73 3.05 12.49
CA GLY A 225 -4.20 3.38 13.81
C GLY A 225 -5.13 4.29 14.63
N PRO A 226 -4.95 4.37 15.95
CA PRO A 226 -5.89 5.03 16.85
C PRO A 226 -6.22 6.46 16.41
N ARG A 227 -7.50 6.84 16.45
CA ARG A 227 -7.89 8.25 16.58
C ARG A 227 -7.71 8.67 18.02
N GLY A 228 -6.59 9.33 18.31
CA GLY A 228 -6.47 10.18 19.49
C GLY A 228 -6.18 9.45 20.80
N GLY A 229 -5.02 9.78 21.36
CA GLY A 229 -4.69 9.73 22.78
C GLY A 229 -3.85 10.96 23.08
N ALA A 230 -3.68 11.31 24.36
CA ALA A 230 -3.01 12.55 24.80
C ALA A 230 -1.58 12.73 24.25
N ASN A 231 -0.95 11.65 23.76
CA ASN A 231 0.46 11.63 23.35
C ASN A 231 0.67 11.45 21.83
N SER A 232 -0.38 11.40 21.01
CA SER A 232 -0.28 11.23 19.54
C SER A 232 0.51 10.00 19.05
N ARG A 233 0.76 9.02 19.92
CA ARG A 233 1.49 7.79 19.59
C ARG A 233 0.57 6.79 18.90
N VAL A 234 1.11 6.11 17.90
CA VAL A 234 0.40 5.03 17.20
C VAL A 234 0.57 3.75 17.99
N PHE A 235 -0.51 2.96 18.13
CA PHE A 235 -0.51 1.65 18.80
C PHE A 235 0.01 1.64 20.24
N ALA A 236 -0.35 2.66 21.04
CA ALA A 236 0.07 2.74 22.45
C ALA A 236 -0.60 1.67 23.33
N VAL A 237 0.11 1.17 24.35
CA VAL A 237 -0.46 0.32 25.42
C VAL A 237 -1.70 0.98 26.03
N GLY A 238 -2.73 0.17 26.29
CA GLY A 238 -4.03 0.65 26.76
C GLY A 238 -4.89 1.38 25.70
N GLY A 239 -4.36 1.57 24.49
CA GLY A 239 -5.08 2.16 23.36
C GLY A 239 -5.91 1.14 22.58
N SER A 240 -6.51 1.58 21.47
CA SER A 240 -7.20 0.72 20.52
C SER A 240 -7.03 1.22 19.09
N PHE A 241 -7.20 0.34 18.12
CA PHE A 241 -7.18 0.71 16.71
C PHE A 241 -8.16 -0.14 15.91
N ASP A 242 -8.50 0.35 14.73
CA ASP A 242 -9.40 -0.36 13.83
C ASP A 242 -8.58 -1.17 12.81
N ALA A 243 -8.91 -2.44 12.68
CA ALA A 243 -8.44 -3.30 11.62
C ALA A 243 -9.56 -3.43 10.59
N SER A 244 -9.26 -3.12 9.33
CA SER A 244 -10.24 -3.11 8.25
C SER A 244 -9.84 -4.07 7.15
N LEU A 245 -10.75 -4.98 6.83
CA LEU A 245 -10.67 -5.88 5.70
C LEU A 245 -11.56 -5.31 4.59
N ASN A 246 -10.98 -5.07 3.42
CA ASN A 246 -11.68 -4.61 2.23
C ASN A 246 -11.74 -5.77 1.24
N GLY A 247 -12.88 -6.03 0.62
CA GLY A 247 -13.10 -7.15 -0.29
C GLY A 247 -14.38 -6.96 -1.08
N GLN A 248 -15.09 -8.05 -1.36
CA GLN A 248 -16.36 -8.00 -2.09
C GLN A 248 -17.52 -7.72 -1.14
N PRO A 249 -18.56 -6.97 -1.59
CA PRO A 249 -19.77 -6.75 -0.80
C PRO A 249 -20.36 -8.05 -0.27
N PHE A 250 -20.70 -8.07 1.02
CA PHE A 250 -21.28 -9.23 1.72
C PHE A 250 -20.43 -10.51 1.75
N ALA A 251 -19.15 -10.45 1.38
CA ALA A 251 -18.25 -11.59 1.50
C ALA A 251 -18.09 -12.01 2.97
N LEU A 252 -17.98 -13.32 3.22
CA LEU A 252 -17.61 -13.83 4.53
C LEU A 252 -16.13 -13.59 4.78
N PHE A 253 -15.77 -13.24 6.01
CA PHE A 253 -14.39 -12.98 6.39
C PHE A 253 -14.02 -13.60 7.73
N GLY A 254 -12.72 -13.76 7.93
CA GLY A 254 -12.06 -14.03 9.21
C GLY A 254 -10.81 -13.18 9.35
N SER A 255 -10.40 -12.91 10.59
CA SER A 255 -9.17 -12.17 10.88
C SER A 255 -8.32 -12.93 11.89
N LEU A 256 -7.03 -12.99 11.58
CA LEU A 256 -5.99 -13.70 12.31
C LEU A 256 -5.04 -12.68 12.93
N ILE A 257 -4.58 -12.96 14.14
CA ILE A 257 -3.56 -12.20 14.87
C ILE A 257 -2.47 -13.16 15.35
N ALA A 258 -1.22 -12.75 15.29
CA ALA A 258 -0.06 -13.51 15.80
C ALA A 258 1.02 -12.56 16.33
N PHE A 259 2.01 -13.11 17.04
CA PHE A 259 3.14 -12.36 17.60
C PHE A 259 4.41 -12.49 16.74
N GLY A 260 4.24 -12.76 15.45
CA GLY A 260 5.33 -12.99 14.52
C GLY A 260 4.86 -13.27 13.10
N TRP A 261 5.79 -13.11 12.16
CA TRP A 261 5.62 -13.55 10.78
C TRP A 261 5.95 -15.04 10.67
N ALA A 262 5.21 -15.78 9.83
CA ALA A 262 5.59 -17.12 9.42
C ALA A 262 6.92 -17.11 8.65
N ALA A 263 7.79 -18.09 8.94
CA ALA A 263 9.07 -18.25 8.28
C ALA A 263 9.32 -19.73 7.93
N PRO A 264 9.06 -20.17 6.68
CA PRO A 264 8.49 -19.42 5.54
C PRO A 264 6.96 -19.27 5.61
N PRO A 265 6.35 -18.40 4.76
CA PRO A 265 4.90 -18.39 4.54
C PRO A 265 4.36 -19.76 4.12
N ILE A 266 3.13 -20.08 4.52
CA ILE A 266 2.57 -21.44 4.42
C ILE A 266 1.38 -21.46 3.46
N ALA A 267 1.43 -22.33 2.45
CA ALA A 267 0.28 -22.61 1.60
C ALA A 267 -0.68 -23.57 2.31
N VAL A 268 -1.99 -23.25 2.31
CA VAL A 268 -3.02 -24.10 2.91
C VAL A 268 -3.90 -24.69 1.81
N PRO A 269 -4.01 -26.02 1.67
CA PRO A 269 -4.84 -26.63 0.65
C PRO A 269 -6.28 -26.12 0.68
N GLY A 270 -6.81 -25.69 -0.47
CA GLY A 270 -8.16 -25.16 -0.61
C GLY A 270 -8.33 -23.68 -0.24
N ILE A 271 -7.27 -23.00 0.20
CA ILE A 271 -7.25 -21.56 0.43
C ILE A 271 -6.24 -20.92 -0.53
N GLY A 272 -6.67 -19.94 -1.32
CA GLY A 272 -5.79 -19.19 -2.19
C GLY A 272 -4.85 -18.27 -1.40
N GLY A 273 -3.60 -18.16 -1.85
CA GLY A 273 -2.57 -17.33 -1.22
C GLY A 273 -1.78 -18.07 -0.14
N LEU A 274 -1.12 -17.32 0.72
CA LEU A 274 -0.19 -17.82 1.73
C LEU A 274 -0.54 -17.28 3.11
N VAL A 275 -0.45 -18.12 4.13
CA VAL A 275 -0.51 -17.71 5.53
C VAL A 275 0.83 -17.06 5.90
N MET A 276 0.76 -15.80 6.31
CA MET A 276 1.90 -14.96 6.68
C MET A 276 2.07 -14.82 8.19
N VAL A 277 1.06 -15.21 8.98
CA VAL A 277 1.09 -15.17 10.45
C VAL A 277 1.73 -16.44 11.02
N ASP A 278 2.48 -16.28 12.11
CA ASP A 278 3.11 -17.39 12.84
C ASP A 278 2.05 -18.32 13.47
N LEU A 279 1.86 -19.53 12.91
CA LEU A 279 0.79 -20.45 13.31
C LEU A 279 0.78 -20.83 14.80
N PRO A 280 1.92 -21.13 15.47
CA PRO A 280 1.95 -21.45 16.89
C PRO A 280 1.39 -20.34 17.80
N SER A 281 1.51 -19.08 17.40
CA SER A 281 0.97 -17.92 18.14
C SER A 281 -0.32 -17.36 17.53
N THR A 282 -0.83 -17.96 16.45
CA THR A 282 -1.99 -17.46 15.72
C THR A 282 -3.28 -17.69 16.50
N THR A 283 -4.11 -16.65 16.58
CA THR A 283 -5.47 -16.71 17.11
C THR A 283 -6.43 -16.07 16.11
N ALA A 284 -7.61 -16.67 15.91
CA ALA A 284 -8.69 -16.00 15.20
C ALA A 284 -9.40 -15.03 16.15
N TYR A 285 -9.57 -13.77 15.76
CA TYR A 285 -10.09 -12.74 16.66
C TYR A 285 -11.34 -12.03 16.17
N ALA A 286 -11.67 -12.15 14.88
CA ALA A 286 -12.93 -11.65 14.33
C ALA A 286 -13.37 -12.50 13.13
N SER A 287 -14.68 -12.57 12.91
CA SER A 287 -15.29 -13.14 11.71
C SER A 287 -16.68 -12.56 11.49
N GLY A 288 -17.19 -12.65 10.27
CA GLY A 288 -18.52 -12.15 9.93
C GLY A 288 -18.72 -12.03 8.43
N ALA A 289 -19.62 -11.13 8.05
CA ALA A 289 -19.82 -10.70 6.67
C ALA A 289 -19.41 -9.23 6.52
N MET A 290 -18.84 -8.88 5.38
CA MET A 290 -18.60 -7.49 4.99
C MET A 290 -19.92 -6.75 4.75
N ASP A 291 -19.89 -5.42 4.83
CA ASP A 291 -21.04 -4.60 4.49
C ASP A 291 -21.27 -4.50 2.97
N ALA A 292 -22.25 -3.68 2.57
CA ALA A 292 -22.60 -3.45 1.17
C ALA A 292 -21.50 -2.74 0.36
N SER A 293 -20.52 -2.12 1.03
CA SER A 293 -19.35 -1.52 0.41
C SER A 293 -18.17 -2.49 0.30
N GLY A 294 -18.30 -3.71 0.82
CA GLY A 294 -17.22 -4.68 0.85
C GLY A 294 -16.19 -4.38 1.95
N VAL A 295 -16.61 -3.74 3.04
CA VAL A 295 -15.73 -3.42 4.16
C VAL A 295 -16.21 -4.13 5.42
N ALA A 296 -15.26 -4.70 6.16
CA ALA A 296 -15.46 -5.15 7.54
C ALA A 296 -14.44 -4.46 8.43
N THR A 297 -14.90 -3.84 9.52
CA THR A 297 -14.01 -3.16 10.48
C THR A 297 -14.21 -3.76 11.86
N THR A 298 -13.09 -4.07 12.52
CA THR A 298 -13.06 -4.58 13.89
C THR A 298 -12.09 -3.75 14.72
N THR A 299 -12.50 -3.37 15.92
CA THR A 299 -11.65 -2.63 16.85
C THR A 299 -10.88 -3.59 17.73
N TRP A 300 -9.56 -3.48 17.74
CA TRP A 300 -8.69 -4.23 18.65
C TRP A 300 -8.22 -3.33 19.78
N SER A 301 -8.35 -3.82 21.02
CA SER A 301 -7.88 -3.12 22.22
C SER A 301 -6.51 -3.67 22.64
N ILE A 302 -5.55 -2.79 22.84
CA ILE A 302 -4.21 -3.11 23.33
C ILE A 302 -4.28 -3.15 24.86
N PRO A 303 -3.93 -4.27 25.52
CA PRO A 303 -3.87 -4.30 26.97
C PRO A 303 -2.96 -3.19 27.53
N ASN A 304 -3.33 -2.63 28.68
CA ASN A 304 -2.49 -1.66 29.39
C ASN A 304 -1.38 -2.38 30.18
N ASP A 305 -0.53 -3.11 29.46
CA ASP A 305 0.60 -3.86 29.99
C ASP A 305 1.91 -3.32 29.41
N PRO A 306 2.78 -2.67 30.22
CA PRO A 306 4.08 -2.17 29.78
C PRO A 306 4.99 -3.25 29.18
N GLY A 307 4.79 -4.53 29.51
CA GLY A 307 5.53 -5.64 28.92
C GLY A 307 5.27 -5.85 27.43
N LEU A 308 4.22 -5.24 26.88
CA LEU A 308 3.90 -5.28 25.45
C LEU A 308 4.68 -4.25 24.62
N VAL A 309 5.33 -3.26 25.23
CA VAL A 309 6.06 -2.23 24.48
C VAL A 309 7.19 -2.86 23.66
N GLY A 310 7.23 -2.55 22.36
CA GLY A 310 8.18 -3.11 21.41
C GLY A 310 7.77 -4.46 20.83
N VAL A 311 6.68 -5.08 21.31
CA VAL A 311 6.16 -6.33 20.75
C VAL A 311 5.57 -6.04 19.36
N MET A 312 6.03 -6.82 18.38
CA MET A 312 5.44 -6.84 17.04
C MET A 312 4.22 -7.74 17.02
N VAL A 313 3.13 -7.24 16.48
CA VAL A 313 1.88 -7.97 16.30
C VAL A 313 1.54 -7.99 14.83
N VAL A 314 1.29 -9.17 14.29
CA VAL A 314 1.01 -9.40 12.86
C VAL A 314 -0.46 -9.77 12.70
N PHE A 315 -1.10 -9.22 11.68
CA PHE A 315 -2.49 -9.43 11.33
C PHE A 315 -2.58 -9.94 9.89
N GLN A 316 -3.54 -10.81 9.65
CA GLN A 316 -3.91 -11.24 8.30
C GLN A 316 -5.41 -11.54 8.23
N GLY A 317 -6.02 -11.18 7.13
CA GLY A 317 -7.40 -11.54 6.82
C GLY A 317 -7.51 -12.78 5.96
N VAL A 318 -8.69 -13.38 5.99
CA VAL A 318 -9.15 -14.36 5.02
C VAL A 318 -10.56 -13.96 4.60
N SER A 319 -10.87 -14.05 3.30
CA SER A 319 -12.18 -13.68 2.76
C SER A 319 -12.62 -14.67 1.69
N THR A 320 -13.92 -14.85 1.54
CA THR A 320 -14.47 -15.43 0.32
C THR A 320 -14.33 -14.42 -0.83
N SER A 321 -14.01 -14.91 -2.02
CA SER A 321 -13.98 -14.16 -3.27
C SER A 321 -14.69 -14.96 -4.38
N VAL A 322 -15.55 -14.28 -5.13
CA VAL A 322 -16.25 -14.85 -6.29
C VAL A 322 -15.24 -15.41 -7.28
N GLY A 323 -15.37 -16.70 -7.61
CA GLY A 323 -14.51 -17.40 -8.55
C GLY A 323 -13.21 -17.96 -7.96
N ALA A 324 -12.68 -17.38 -6.88
CA ALA A 324 -11.43 -17.84 -6.24
C ALA A 324 -11.65 -18.69 -4.97
N GLY A 325 -12.88 -18.75 -4.44
CA GLY A 325 -13.17 -19.47 -3.21
C GLY A 325 -12.71 -18.69 -1.98
N VAL A 326 -12.00 -19.32 -1.05
CA VAL A 326 -11.45 -18.68 0.15
C VAL A 326 -10.03 -18.22 -0.15
N VAL A 327 -9.71 -16.96 0.14
CA VAL A 327 -8.40 -16.36 -0.17
C VAL A 327 -7.83 -15.59 1.03
N MET A 328 -6.53 -15.70 1.22
CA MET A 328 -5.77 -14.92 2.19
C MET A 328 -5.52 -13.50 1.66
N THR A 329 -5.55 -12.50 2.55
CA THR A 329 -5.16 -11.12 2.23
C THR A 329 -3.63 -10.96 2.27
N ASN A 330 -3.16 -9.71 2.15
CA ASN A 330 -1.85 -9.31 2.63
C ASN A 330 -1.74 -9.50 4.15
N GLY A 331 -0.51 -9.62 4.65
CA GLY A 331 -0.24 -9.39 6.07
C GLY A 331 -0.03 -7.91 6.36
N ILE A 332 -0.11 -7.54 7.63
CA ILE A 332 0.26 -6.22 8.13
C ILE A 332 0.69 -6.36 9.58
N ASP A 333 1.58 -5.50 10.05
CA ASP A 333 2.03 -5.52 11.44
C ASP A 333 1.98 -4.12 12.06
N CYS A 334 1.94 -4.14 13.39
CA CYS A 334 2.24 -2.97 14.20
C CYS A 334 3.28 -3.34 15.28
N VAL A 335 3.92 -2.31 15.81
CA VAL A 335 4.78 -2.42 16.99
C VAL A 335 4.10 -1.64 18.10
N ILE A 336 3.82 -2.30 19.22
CA ILE A 336 3.14 -1.67 20.36
C ILE A 336 4.07 -0.62 20.99
N ASN A 337 3.54 0.58 21.21
CA ASN A 337 4.29 1.70 21.77
C ASN A 337 3.89 1.97 23.23
N SER A 338 4.74 2.69 23.95
CA SER A 338 4.46 3.19 25.31
C SER A 338 3.44 4.32 25.35
#